data_AF-A0A961Z6I1-F1
#
_entry.id   AF-A0A961Z6I1-F1
#
_cell.length_a   1.000
_cell.length_b   1.000
_cell.length_c   1.000
_cell.angle_alpha   90.00
_cell.angle_beta   90.00
_cell.angle_gamma   90.00
#
_symmetry.space_group_name_H-M   'P 1'
#
loop_
_entity.id
_entity.type
_entity.pdbx_description
1 polymer ?
#
loop_
_entity_poly.entity_id
_entity_poly.type
_entity_poly.pdbx_seq_one_letter_code
_entity_poly.pdbx_strand_id
1 'polypeptide(L)' 'LINDDARKVRVVIDEKMLRHEKINVHPLENTATTTLRSADLLGFIRSLGYEPAIVDLDGSLTA' A
#
# COMPACT_ATOMS: atom_id res chain seq x y z
N LEU A 1 -2.81 8.24 -4.32
CA LEU A 1 -1.48 8.77 -3.94
C LEU A 1 -0.91 9.64 -5.04
N ILE A 2 -0.67 9.09 -6.23
CA ILE A 2 -0.23 9.91 -7.38
C ILE A 2 -1.24 11.01 -7.75
N ASN A 3 -2.55 10.76 -7.55
CA ASN A 3 -3.62 11.75 -7.76
C ASN A 3 -3.92 12.64 -6.53
N ASP A 4 -3.19 12.50 -5.43
CA ASP A 4 -3.46 13.25 -4.18
C ASP A 4 -2.55 14.49 -4.07
N ASP A 5 -2.71 15.42 -5.01
CA ASP A 5 -1.92 16.65 -5.07
C ASP A 5 -2.04 17.51 -3.81
N ALA A 6 -3.23 17.51 -3.19
CA ALA A 6 -3.51 18.27 -1.99
C ALA A 6 -3.03 17.59 -0.68
N ARG A 7 -2.36 16.43 -0.76
CA ARG A 7 -1.80 15.68 0.39
C ARG A 7 -2.80 15.42 1.51
N LYS A 8 -4.02 15.01 1.15
CA LYS A 8 -5.09 14.74 2.11
C LYS A 8 -5.10 13.29 2.60
N VAL A 9 -4.38 12.39 1.91
CA VAL A 9 -4.41 10.96 2.22
C VAL A 9 -3.26 10.57 3.15
N ARG A 10 -3.57 9.83 4.21
CA ARG A 10 -2.58 9.11 5.02
C ARG A 10 -2.55 7.65 4.58
N VAL A 11 -1.36 7.14 4.26
CA VAL A 11 -1.17 5.78 3.78
C VAL A 11 -0.93 4.84 4.95
N VAL A 12 -1.74 3.79 5.04
CA VAL A 12 -1.57 2.68 5.98
C VAL A 12 -1.56 1.40 5.16
N ILE A 13 -0.57 0.54 5.41
CA ILE A 13 -0.41 -0.77 4.77
C ILE A 13 -0.52 -1.85 5.83
N ASP A 14 -1.34 -2.86 5.57
CA ASP A 14 -1.43 -4.03 6.42
C ASP A 14 -0.12 -4.82 6.36
N GLU A 15 0.45 -5.13 7.52
CA GLU A 15 1.66 -5.93 7.65
C GLU A 15 1.53 -7.27 6.91
N LYS A 16 0.35 -7.91 6.93
CA LYS A 16 0.13 -9.20 6.25
C LYS A 16 0.31 -9.13 4.74
N MET A 17 -0.02 -8.00 4.11
CA MET A 17 0.25 -7.81 2.69
C MET A 17 1.75 -7.87 2.40
N LEU A 18 2.57 -7.28 3.28
CA LEU A 18 4.02 -7.21 3.12
C LEU A 18 4.73 -8.55 3.39
N ARG A 19 4.06 -9.51 4.04
CA ARG A 19 4.59 -10.88 4.24
C ARG A 19 4.65 -11.70 2.96
N HIS A 20 3.94 -11.29 1.90
CA HIS A 20 3.99 -11.94 0.60
C HIS A 20 5.13 -11.38 -0.25
N GLU A 21 5.78 -12.20 -1.07
CA GLU A 21 6.84 -11.70 -1.99
C GLU A 21 6.25 -10.73 -3.01
N LYS A 22 5.06 -11.05 -3.53
CA LYS A 22 4.36 -10.29 -4.57
C LYS A 22 2.99 -9.86 -4.10
N ILE A 23 2.56 -8.72 -4.60
CA ILE A 23 1.23 -8.16 -4.41
C ILE A 23 0.64 -7.73 -5.74
N ASN A 24 -0.68 -7.66 -5.78
CA ASN A 24 -1.43 -7.23 -6.95
C ASN A 24 -2.18 -5.94 -6.63
N VAL A 25 -2.07 -4.96 -7.53
CA VAL A 25 -2.75 -3.68 -7.43
C VAL A 25 -3.36 -3.31 -8.78
N HIS A 26 -4.39 -2.47 -8.77
CA HIS A 26 -4.97 -1.92 -9.99
C HIS A 26 -4.16 -0.69 -10.45
N PRO A 27 -3.74 -0.62 -11.74
CA PRO A 27 -2.97 0.49 -12.27
C PRO A 27 -3.87 1.69 -12.62
N LEU A 28 -4.53 2.26 -11.61
CA LEU A 28 -5.50 3.36 -11.73
C LEU A 28 -6.81 3.02 -12.47
N GLU A 29 -6.95 1.80 -12.99
CA GLU A 29 -8.17 1.27 -13.58
C GLU A 29 -8.40 -0.18 -13.13
N ASN A 30 -9.67 -0.55 -12.85
CA ASN A 30 -10.03 -1.86 -12.30
C ASN A 30 -10.08 -3.00 -13.33
N THR A 31 -9.97 -2.69 -14.62
CA THR A 31 -9.97 -3.67 -15.72
C THR A 31 -8.61 -4.34 -15.94
N ALA A 32 -7.56 -3.89 -15.23
CA ALA A 32 -6.22 -4.42 -15.29
C ALA A 32 -5.64 -4.69 -13.89
N THR A 33 -4.60 -5.54 -13.84
CA THR A 33 -3.86 -5.86 -12.61
C THR A 33 -2.36 -5.74 -12.86
N THR A 34 -1.66 -5.06 -11.96
CA THR A 34 -0.19 -4.97 -11.95
C THR A 34 0.35 -5.75 -10.76
N THR A 35 1.28 -6.65 -11.02
CA THR A 35 2.00 -7.41 -9.99
C THR A 35 3.33 -6.73 -9.68
N LEU A 36 3.61 -6.49 -8.41
CA LEU A 36 4.84 -5.86 -7.91
C LEU A 36 5.42 -6.72 -6.78
N ARG A 37 6.72 -6.59 -6.48
CA ARG A 37 7.21 -7.05 -5.18
C ARG A 37 6.63 -6.15 -4.09
N SER A 38 6.34 -6.70 -2.92
CA SER A 38 5.81 -5.91 -1.79
C SER A 38 6.74 -4.76 -1.38
N ALA A 39 8.05 -4.99 -1.46
CA ALA A 39 9.06 -3.96 -1.21
C ALA A 39 9.02 -2.82 -2.25
N ASP A 40 8.73 -3.14 -3.51
CA ASP A 40 8.67 -2.15 -4.59
C ASP A 40 7.47 -1.21 -4.42
N LEU A 41 6.33 -1.71 -3.89
CA LEU A 41 5.21 -0.85 -3.54
C LEU A 41 5.59 0.17 -2.46
N LEU A 42 6.32 -0.24 -1.41
CA LEU A 42 6.79 0.69 -0.38
C LEU A 42 7.76 1.72 -0.97
N GLY A 43 8.66 1.29 -1.86
CA GLY A 43 9.55 2.19 -2.59
C GLY A 43 8.79 3.20 -3.44
N PHE A 44 7.75 2.77 -4.15
CA PHE A 44 6.88 3.64 -4.95
C PHE A 44 6.12 4.66 -4.08
N ILE A 45 5.57 4.23 -2.94
CA ILE A 45 4.88 5.16 -2.02
C ILE A 45 5.84 6.22 -1.49
N ARG A 46 7.07 5.82 -1.13
CA ARG A 46 8.13 6.72 -0.65
C ARG A 46 8.63 7.66 -1.74
N SER A 47 8.74 7.21 -3.00
CA SER A 47 9.16 8.08 -4.10
C SER A 47 8.14 9.18 -4.41
N LEU A 48 6.86 8.95 -4.09
CA LEU A 48 5.81 9.97 -4.11
C LEU A 48 5.87 10.93 -2.90
N GLY A 49 6.82 10.76 -1.97
CA GLY A 49 6.97 11.59 -0.78
C GLY A 49 6.04 11.23 0.39
N TYR A 50 5.49 10.01 0.41
CA TYR A 50 4.69 9.52 1.52
C TYR A 50 5.49 8.56 2.40
N GLU A 51 5.25 8.64 3.71
CA GLU A 51 5.77 7.69 4.69
C GLU A 51 4.62 6.78 5.15
N PRO A 52 4.50 5.54 4.62
CA PRO A 52 3.39 4.66 4.96
C PRO A 52 3.53 4.10 6.38
N ALA A 53 2.44 4.10 7.14
CA ALA A 53 2.37 3.37 8.41
C ALA A 53 2.11 1.89 8.13
N ILE A 54 2.90 1.01 8.74
CA ILE A 54 2.67 -0.44 8.68
C ILE A 54 1.93 -0.83 9.95
N VAL A 55 0.78 -1.50 9.81
CA VAL A 55 -0.08 -1.88 10.93
C VAL A 55 -0.49 -3.33 10.77
N ASP A 56 -0.39 -4.12 11.84
CA ASP A 56 -1.08 -5.41 11.91
C ASP A 56 -2.55 -5.16 12.23
N LEU A 57 -3.41 -5.28 11.21
CA LEU A 57 -4.84 -5.03 11.36
C LEU A 57 -5.56 -6.15 12.13
N ASP A 58 -4.93 -7.31 12.29
CA ASP A 58 -5.52 -8.45 12.99
C ASP A 58 -5.08 -8.55 14.46
N GLY A 59 -4.16 -7.69 14.89
CA GLY A 59 -3.59 -7.68 16.24
C GLY A 59 -4.56 -7.32 17.38
N SER A 60 -5.84 -7.02 17.11
CA SER A 60 -6.85 -6.70 18.13
C SER A 60 -8.27 -6.60 17.54
N LEU A 61 -9.00 -7.72 17.51
CA LEU A 61 -10.46 -7.75 17.66
C LEU A 61 -10.81 -8.86 18.67
N THR A 62 -10.34 -8.72 19.91
CA THR A 62 -11.04 -9.35 21.04
C THR A 62 -12.29 -8.52 21.27
N ALA A 63 -13.42 -9.00 20.74
CA ALA A 63 -14.75 -8.51 21.09
C ALA A 63 -15.07 -8.79 22.56
#